data_AF-A0A955KR49-F1
#
_entry.id   AF-A0A955KR49-F1
#
_cell.length_a   1.000
_cell.length_b   1.000
_cell.length_c   1.000
_cell.angle_alpha   90.00
_cell.angle_beta   90.00
_cell.angle_gamma   90.00
#
_symmetry.space_group_name_H-M   'P 1'
#
loop_
_entity.id
_entity.type
_entity.pdbx_description
1 polymer ?
#
loop_
_entity_poly.entity_id
_entity_poly.type
_entity_poly.pdbx_seq_one_letter_code
_entity_poly.pdbx_strand_id
1 'polypeptide(L)' 'QINEKALELLQAHPEGVRWSEMLKLLQEAFPDFHPKTINGTVWKLLEKYPDTVEKPEKGLFRLKKKQA' A
#
# COMPACT_ATOMS: atom_id res chain seq x y z
N GLN A 1 2.79 -11.30 2.26
CA GLN A 1 2.61 -11.35 0.79
C GLN A 1 2.05 -10.04 0.24
N ILE A 2 0.74 -9.76 0.29
CA ILE A 2 0.18 -8.49 -0.26
C ILE A 2 0.69 -7.26 0.51
N ASN A 3 0.73 -7.30 1.85
CA ASN A 3 1.24 -6.18 2.66
C ASN A 3 2.69 -5.84 2.34
N GLU A 4 3.54 -6.86 2.22
CA GLU A 4 4.96 -6.70 1.89
C GLU A 4 5.13 -6.07 0.51
N LYS A 5 4.39 -6.57 -0.49
CA LYS A 5 4.42 -5.98 -1.82
C LYS A 5 3.93 -4.53 -1.83
N ALA A 6 2.90 -4.22 -1.06
CA ALA A 6 2.41 -2.84 -0.90
C ALA A 6 3.49 -1.95 -0.25
N LEU A 7 4.21 -2.44 0.76
CA LEU A 7 5.32 -1.72 1.38
C LEU A 7 6.50 -1.57 0.42
N GLU A 8 6.84 -2.57 -0.37
CA GLU A 8 7.87 -2.47 -1.43
C GLU A 8 7.51 -1.39 -2.46
N LEU A 9 6.24 -1.34 -2.90
CA LEU A 9 5.76 -0.28 -3.80
C LEU A 9 5.91 1.10 -3.15
N LEU A 10 5.51 1.25 -1.89
CA LEU A 10 5.65 2.51 -1.17
C LEU A 10 7.12 2.90 -0.93
N GLN A 11 8.03 1.92 -0.78
CA GLN A 11 9.47 2.16 -0.67
C GLN A 11 10.09 2.59 -2.01
N ALA A 12 9.64 2.00 -3.11
CA ALA A 12 10.06 2.38 -4.46
C ALA A 12 9.56 3.78 -4.86
N HIS A 13 8.44 4.22 -4.29
CA HIS A 13 7.80 5.51 -4.57
C HIS A 13 7.78 6.43 -3.32
N PRO A 14 8.89 7.12 -3.02
CA PRO A 14 8.98 8.01 -1.86
C PRO A 14 8.06 9.25 -1.95
N GLU A 15 7.55 9.57 -3.15
CA GLU A 15 6.52 10.59 -3.37
C GLU A 15 5.12 10.16 -2.88
N GLY A 16 4.90 8.84 -2.78
CA GLY A 16 3.61 8.22 -2.48
C GLY A 16 2.98 7.55 -3.70
N VAL A 17 2.11 6.58 -3.44
CA VAL A 17 1.39 5.80 -4.44
C VAL A 17 -0.10 6.03 -4.27
N ARG A 18 -0.80 6.30 -5.37
CA ARG A 18 -2.26 6.40 -5.35
C ARG A 18 -2.88 5.03 -5.07
N TRP A 19 -3.95 5.00 -4.29
CA TRP A 19 -4.71 3.79 -3.98
C TRP A 19 -5.07 2.99 -5.24
N SER A 20 -5.57 3.66 -6.27
CA SER A 20 -5.96 3.03 -7.54
C SER A 20 -4.80 2.34 -8.23
N GLU A 21 -3.63 2.98 -8.26
CA GLU A 21 -2.40 2.40 -8.82
C GLU A 21 -1.90 1.24 -7.96
N MET A 22 -1.88 1.41 -6.64
CA MET A 22 -1.46 0.36 -5.72
C MET A 22 -2.35 -0.88 -5.84
N LEU A 23 -3.67 -0.68 -5.94
CA LEU A 23 -4.61 -1.77 -6.19
C LEU A 23 -4.37 -2.45 -7.52
N LYS A 24 -4.11 -1.68 -8.58
CA LYS A 24 -3.88 -2.22 -9.93
C LYS A 24 -2.63 -3.10 -9.93
N LEU A 25 -1.51 -2.58 -9.42
CA LEU A 25 -0.25 -3.30 -9.31
C LEU A 25 -0.37 -4.56 -8.43
N LEU A 26 -1.13 -4.49 -7.33
CA LEU A 26 -1.37 -5.65 -6.48
C LEU A 26 -2.26 -6.68 -7.16
N GLN A 27 -3.27 -6.28 -7.92
CA GLN A 27 -4.11 -7.21 -8.70
C GLN A 27 -3.33 -7.87 -9.82
N GLU A 28 -2.43 -7.15 -10.47
CA GLU A 28 -1.53 -7.68 -11.50
C GLU A 28 -0.49 -8.64 -10.92
N ALA A 29 0.07 -8.32 -9.75
CA ALA A 29 1.03 -9.18 -9.05
C ALA A 29 0.36 -10.40 -8.37
N PHE A 30 -0.90 -10.28 -7.99
CA PHE A 30 -1.66 -11.29 -7.26
C PHE A 30 -3.02 -11.55 -7.92
N PRO A 31 -3.06 -12.05 -9.17
CA PRO A 31 -4.31 -12.31 -9.89
C PRO A 31 -5.14 -13.42 -9.25
N ASP A 32 -4.51 -14.29 -8.44
CA ASP A 32 -5.14 -15.36 -7.70
C ASP A 32 -6.00 -14.85 -6.52
N PHE A 33 -5.69 -13.65 -6.02
CA PHE A 33 -6.41 -13.07 -4.90
C PHE A 33 -7.62 -12.27 -5.37
N HIS A 34 -8.76 -12.52 -4.72
CA HIS A 34 -9.98 -11.78 -5.00
C HIS A 34 -9.75 -10.26 -4.75
N PRO A 35 -10.25 -9.36 -5.61
CA PRO A 35 -10.05 -7.91 -5.47
C PRO A 35 -10.54 -7.35 -4.13
N LYS A 36 -11.52 -8.00 -3.51
CA LYS A 36 -12.02 -7.67 -2.16
C LYS A 36 -10.95 -7.91 -1.08
N THR A 37 -10.16 -8.98 -1.22
CA THR A 37 -9.06 -9.31 -0.31
C THR A 37 -7.93 -8.30 -0.43
N ILE A 38 -7.59 -7.90 -1.65
CA ILE A 38 -6.58 -6.85 -1.89
C ILE A 38 -7.06 -5.54 -1.29
N ASN A 39 -8.30 -5.11 -1.60
CA ASN A 39 -8.92 -3.92 -1.01
C ASN A 39 -8.87 -3.93 0.52
N GLY A 40 -9.30 -5.03 1.15
CA GLY A 40 -9.28 -5.15 2.60
C GLY A 40 -7.86 -5.12 3.18
N THR A 41 -6.89 -5.68 2.45
CA THR A 41 -5.48 -5.70 2.88
C THR A 41 -4.87 -4.31 2.80
N VAL A 42 -5.11 -3.56 1.72
CA VAL A 42 -4.59 -2.20 1.59
C VAL A 42 -5.24 -1.26 2.61
N TRP A 43 -6.53 -1.44 2.91
CA TRP A 43 -7.19 -0.69 3.99
C TRP A 43 -6.55 -0.97 5.36
N LYS A 44 -6.32 -2.25 5.67
CA LYS A 44 -5.66 -2.70 6.90
C LYS A 44 -4.17 -2.35 6.96
N LEU A 45 -3.55 -1.90 5.86
CA LEU A 45 -2.14 -1.53 5.82
C LEU A 45 -1.85 -0.35 6.78
N LEU A 46 -2.75 0.64 6.82
CA LEU A 46 -2.65 1.78 7.75
C LEU A 46 -2.85 1.35 9.20
N GLU A 47 -3.72 0.37 9.46
CA GLU A 47 -3.96 -0.16 10.80
C GLU A 47 -2.80 -1.04 11.28
N LYS A 48 -2.21 -1.83 10.39
CA LYS A 48 -1.06 -2.70 10.70
C LYS A 48 0.25 -1.93 10.82
N TYR A 49 0.42 -0.88 10.03
CA TYR A 49 1.66 -0.12 9.94
C TYR A 49 1.44 1.39 10.11
N PRO A 50 0.80 1.84 11.21
CA PRO A 50 0.50 3.26 11.42
C PRO A 50 1.77 4.12 11.55
N ASP A 51 2.87 3.50 11.99
CA ASP A 51 4.18 4.12 12.12
C ASP A 51 4.97 4.19 10.80
N THR A 52 4.61 3.37 9.81
CA THR A 52 5.38 3.19 8.56
C THR A 52 4.64 3.70 7.33
N VAL A 53 3.31 3.72 7.35
CA VAL A 53 2.49 4.16 6.23
C VAL A 53 1.59 5.29 6.70
N GLU A 54 1.62 6.39 5.98
CA GLU A 54 0.74 7.53 6.19
C GLU A 54 -0.11 7.79 4.95
N LYS A 55 -1.23 8.48 5.16
CA LYS A 55 -2.16 8.85 4.09
C LYS A 55 -2.32 10.38 4.08
N PRO A 56 -1.36 11.12 3.49
CA PRO A 56 -1.37 12.58 3.53
C PRO A 56 -2.57 13.18 2.78
N GLU A 57 -3.04 12.51 1.73
CA GLU A 57 -4.21 12.93 0.95
C GLU A 57 -5.19 11.78 0.73
N LYS A 58 -6.44 12.11 0.40
CA LYS A 58 -7.48 11.11 0.11
C LYS A 58 -7.03 10.24 -1.09
N GLY A 59 -6.77 8.97 -0.81
CA GLY A 59 -6.33 8.01 -1.81
C GLY A 59 -4.86 8.10 -2.21
N LEU A 60 -4.02 8.82 -1.44
CA LEU A 60 -2.56 8.80 -1.60
C LEU A 60 -1.93 8.14 -0.38
N PHE A 61 -1.19 7.06 -0.60
CA PHE A 61 -0.47 6.34 0.45
C PHE A 61 1.00 6.66 0.33
N ARG A 62 1.67 6.92 1.45
CA ARG A 62 3.08 7.26 1.45
C ARG A 62 3.79 6.51 2.55
N LEU A 63 5.03 6.12 2.29
CA LEU A 63 5.89 5.57 3.33
C LEU A 63 6.32 6.71 4.26
N LYS A 64 5.93 6.62 5.53
CA LYS A 64 6.44 7.45 6.59
C LYS A 64 7.87 7.00 6.86
N LYS A 65 8.85 7.71 6.29
CA LYS A 65 10.27 7.47 6.59
C LYS A 65 10.47 7.70 8.09
N LYS A 66 10.60 6.62 8.88
CA LYS A 66 11.36 6.71 10.14
C LYS A 66 12.81 6.99 9.73
N GLN A 67 13.22 8.24 9.92
CA GLN A 67 14.63 8.62 9.93
C GLN A 67 15.30 7.74 10.98
N ALA A 68 16.31 6.98 10.55
CA ALA A 68 17.35 6.48 11.44
C ALA A 68 18.22 7.67 11.87
#